data_AF-A0A814QVN3-F1
#
_entry.id   AF-A0A814QVN3-F1
#
_cell.length_a   1.000
_cell.length_b   1.000
_cell.length_c   1.000
_cell.angle_alpha   90.00
_cell.angle_beta   90.00
_cell.angle_gamma   90.00
#
_symmetry.space_group_name_H-M   'P 1'
#
loop_
_entity.id
_entity.type
_entity.pdbx_description
1 polymer ?
#
loop_
_entity_poly.entity_id
_entity_poly.type
_entity_poly.pdbx_seq_one_letter_code
_entity_poly.pdbx_strand_id
1 'polypeptide(L)'
;MEACNKSEFKFYFHPNYGNCYEFNTGYNENGSKIPLKTTIVTERAQGLRLVLNTSVPESLKFITPFTGAVVFIHNHTTDPMMVTGITLAPKTETNIALSRMFYRSQPKPYSQCETGTNDPNSFSSELYKLVLENTQFYTQTLCVYQCFQREVIKNCNCSVTTFPDFYQAKACTGTNQSICMQNVFNMAKNTDFFNASGMSFGV
;
A
#
# COMPACT_ATOMS: atom_id res chain seq x y z
N MET A 1 -25.41 17.75 -1.24
CA MET A 1 -24.00 17.47 -0.90
C MET A 1 -24.01 16.79 0.45
N GLU A 2 -23.72 15.50 0.49
CA GLU A 2 -23.64 14.73 1.75
C GLU A 2 -22.28 15.01 2.39
N ALA A 3 -22.27 15.32 3.69
CA ALA A 3 -21.02 15.53 4.42
C ALA A 3 -20.38 14.17 4.74
N CYS A 4 -19.10 14.01 4.44
CA CYS A 4 -18.35 12.81 4.86
C CYS A 4 -18.30 12.74 6.38
N ASN A 5 -18.54 11.55 6.94
CA ASN A 5 -18.39 11.31 8.36
C ASN A 5 -16.98 10.80 8.64
N LYS A 6 -16.38 11.20 9.77
CA LYS A 6 -15.07 10.69 10.20
C LYS A 6 -15.05 9.17 10.30
N SER A 7 -16.17 8.54 10.69
CA SER A 7 -16.29 7.08 10.78
C SER A 7 -16.13 6.36 9.44
N GLU A 8 -16.17 7.07 8.31
CA GLU A 8 -15.95 6.55 6.96
C GLU A 8 -14.46 6.50 6.57
N PHE A 9 -13.58 7.00 7.45
CA PHE A 9 -12.14 6.96 7.28
C PHE A 9 -11.53 5.93 8.20
N LYS A 10 -10.75 5.00 7.64
CA LYS A 10 -9.99 4.02 8.41
C LYS A 10 -8.58 4.57 8.65
N PHE A 11 -8.18 4.62 9.92
CA PHE A 11 -6.81 5.00 10.28
C PHE A 11 -5.82 3.88 9.96
N TYR A 12 -4.65 4.24 9.43
CA TYR A 12 -3.45 3.42 9.43
C TYR A 12 -2.20 4.29 9.55
N PHE A 13 -1.10 3.71 10.02
CA PHE A 13 0.17 4.41 10.13
C PHE A 13 1.10 4.02 8.98
N HIS A 14 1.55 5.00 8.19
CA HIS A 14 2.53 4.80 7.14
C HIS A 14 3.94 5.18 7.63
N PRO A 15 4.94 4.29 7.58
CA PRO A 15 6.29 4.54 8.11
C PRO A 15 6.95 5.82 7.58
N ASN A 16 6.75 6.13 6.30
CA ASN A 16 7.35 7.31 5.66
C ASN A 16 6.51 8.60 5.76
N TYR A 17 5.20 8.50 6.03
CA TYR A 17 4.27 9.63 5.92
C TYR A 17 3.46 9.89 7.20
N GLY A 18 3.60 9.04 8.21
CA GLY A 18 2.91 9.15 9.49
C GLY A 18 1.45 8.72 9.43
N ASN A 19 0.57 9.53 10.01
CA ASN A 19 -0.85 9.20 10.14
C ASN A 19 -1.56 9.28 8.79
N CYS A 20 -2.22 8.19 8.38
CA CYS A 20 -3.00 8.12 7.17
C CYS A 20 -4.46 7.75 7.47
N TYR A 21 -5.35 8.23 6.61
CA TYR A 21 -6.80 8.04 6.71
C TYR A 21 -7.34 7.59 5.35
N GLU A 22 -7.79 6.34 5.28
CA GLU A 22 -8.25 5.71 4.06
C GLU A 22 -9.77 5.84 3.95
N PHE A 23 -10.25 6.46 2.87
CA PHE A 23 -11.67 6.66 2.62
C PHE A 23 -12.24 5.51 1.78
N ASN A 24 -13.51 5.16 2.02
CA ASN A 24 -14.26 4.21 1.20
C ASN A 24 -13.65 2.80 1.17
N THR A 25 -13.09 2.34 2.28
CA THR A 25 -12.48 0.99 2.40
C THR A 25 -13.52 -0.14 2.41
N GLY A 26 -14.79 0.20 2.60
CA GLY A 26 -15.86 -0.77 2.89
C GLY A 26 -15.93 -1.18 4.36
N TYR A 27 -15.11 -0.56 5.22
CA TYR A 27 -15.09 -0.79 6.67
C TYR A 27 -15.01 0.54 7.42
N ASN A 28 -15.70 0.64 8.56
CA ASN A 28 -15.55 1.78 9.47
C ASN A 28 -14.33 1.62 10.38
N GLU A 29 -14.06 2.62 11.23
CA GLU A 29 -12.96 2.61 12.22
C GLU A 29 -12.98 1.37 13.14
N ASN A 30 -14.16 0.80 13.42
CA ASN A 30 -14.34 -0.38 14.26
C ASN A 30 -14.22 -1.72 13.48
N GLY A 31 -13.85 -1.67 12.20
CA GLY A 31 -13.75 -2.85 11.34
C GLY A 31 -15.10 -3.46 10.92
N SER A 32 -16.22 -2.76 11.18
CA SER A 32 -17.54 -3.20 10.71
C SER A 32 -17.71 -2.82 9.25
N LYS A 33 -18.32 -3.72 8.47
CA LYS A 33 -18.62 -3.46 7.05
C LYS A 33 -19.56 -2.27 6.90
N ILE A 34 -19.22 -1.38 5.97
CA ILE A 34 -20.05 -0.26 5.54
C ILE A 34 -20.20 -0.28 4.01
N PRO A 35 -21.33 0.21 3.45
CA PRO A 35 -21.51 0.26 2.01
C PRO A 35 -20.42 1.09 1.32
N LEU A 36 -19.96 0.60 0.16
CA LEU A 36 -19.05 1.35 -0.70
C LEU A 36 -19.80 2.50 -1.37
N LYS A 37 -19.18 3.68 -1.39
CA LYS A 37 -19.65 4.82 -2.16
C LYS A 37 -19.19 4.67 -3.61
N THR A 38 -20.12 4.92 -4.53
CA THR A 38 -19.89 4.86 -5.98
C THR A 38 -20.48 6.11 -6.63
N THR A 39 -19.93 6.50 -7.78
CA THR A 39 -20.47 7.57 -8.61
C THR A 39 -20.32 7.20 -10.08
N ILE A 40 -21.33 7.58 -10.87
CA ILE A 40 -21.30 7.52 -12.34
C ILE A 40 -21.16 8.92 -12.96
N VAL A 41 -21.22 9.96 -12.13
CA VAL A 41 -21.17 11.36 -12.55
C VAL A 41 -19.74 11.87 -12.39
N THR A 42 -19.20 12.47 -13.44
CA THR A 42 -17.81 12.97 -13.48
C THR A 42 -17.68 14.43 -13.05
N GLU A 43 -18.78 15.08 -12.67
CA GLU A 43 -18.78 16.47 -12.20
C GLU A 43 -18.03 16.61 -10.87
N ARG A 44 -17.17 17.63 -10.78
CA ARG A 44 -16.39 17.95 -9.58
C ARG A 44 -17.25 18.06 -8.32
N ALA A 45 -18.47 18.59 -8.43
CA ALA A 45 -19.37 18.79 -7.30
C ALA A 45 -19.91 17.46 -6.70
N GLN A 46 -19.86 16.37 -7.48
CA GLN A 46 -20.30 15.02 -7.08
C GLN A 46 -19.13 14.11 -6.70
N GLY A 47 -17.89 14.61 -6.76
CA GLY A 47 -16.69 13.89 -6.34
C GLY A 47 -16.36 14.05 -4.86
N LEU A 48 -15.28 13.40 -4.42
CA LEU A 48 -14.72 13.58 -3.09
C LEU A 48 -14.10 14.99 -2.97
N ARG A 49 -14.53 15.74 -1.95
CA ARG A 49 -14.04 17.10 -1.67
C ARG A 49 -13.54 17.17 -0.23
N LEU A 50 -12.25 17.44 -0.08
CA LEU A 50 -11.59 17.50 1.21
C LEU A 50 -10.96 18.87 1.42
N VAL A 51 -10.97 19.34 2.67
CA VAL A 51 -10.16 20.48 3.13
C VAL A 51 -9.19 19.90 4.16
N LEU A 52 -7.90 19.97 3.85
CA LEU A 52 -6.85 19.35 4.65
C LEU A 52 -6.12 20.41 5.49
N ASN A 53 -5.92 20.11 6.77
CA ASN A 53 -4.99 20.86 7.60
C ASN A 53 -3.60 20.21 7.51
N THR A 54 -2.69 20.84 6.80
CA THR A 54 -1.32 20.35 6.56
C THR A 54 -0.28 21.00 7.48
N SER A 55 -0.72 21.55 8.62
CA SER A 55 0.17 22.20 9.58
C SER A 55 1.03 21.16 10.30
N VAL A 56 2.34 21.36 10.28
CA VAL A 56 3.30 20.51 11.00
C VAL A 56 3.69 21.20 12.31
N PRO A 57 3.57 20.53 13.48
CA PRO A 57 4.06 21.05 14.74
C PRO A 57 5.54 21.44 14.67
N GLU A 58 5.93 22.55 15.31
CA GLU A 58 7.31 23.05 15.30
C GLU A 58 8.31 21.97 15.73
N SER A 59 7.94 21.18 16.72
CA SER A 59 8.74 20.08 17.25
C SER A 59 9.03 18.97 16.24
N LEU A 60 8.29 18.87 15.13
CA LEU A 60 8.47 17.83 14.11
C LEU A 60 9.14 18.35 12.82
N LYS A 61 9.31 19.67 12.68
CA LYS A 61 9.89 20.27 11.47
C LYS A 61 11.33 19.82 11.19
N PHE A 62 12.08 19.43 12.21
CA PHE A 62 13.43 18.89 12.02
C PHE A 62 13.45 17.47 11.43
N ILE A 63 12.36 16.71 11.61
CA ILE A 63 12.22 15.33 11.12
C ILE A 63 11.65 15.33 9.70
N THR A 64 10.67 16.20 9.43
CA THR A 64 9.98 16.26 8.14
C THR A 64 10.11 17.66 7.54
N PRO A 65 11.04 17.87 6.59
CA PRO A 65 11.20 19.16 5.92
C PRO A 65 10.06 19.45 4.92
N PHE A 66 9.25 18.44 4.60
CA PHE A 66 8.14 18.55 3.66
C PHE A 66 6.89 19.14 4.35
N THR A 67 6.24 20.07 3.66
CA THR A 67 4.93 20.62 4.08
C THR A 67 3.91 20.34 2.98
N GLY A 68 2.71 19.90 3.36
CA GLY A 68 1.68 19.50 2.42
C GLY A 68 0.98 18.21 2.84
N ALA A 69 0.39 17.52 1.87
CA ALA A 69 -0.23 16.21 2.05
C ALA A 69 0.20 15.27 0.93
N VAL A 70 0.07 13.96 1.16
CA VAL A 70 0.24 12.93 0.13
C VAL A 70 -1.08 12.18 0.02
N VAL A 71 -1.58 12.02 -1.20
CA VAL A 71 -2.80 11.26 -1.49
C VAL A 71 -2.45 10.02 -2.29
N PHE A 72 -2.91 8.86 -1.80
CA PHE A 72 -2.83 7.58 -2.49
C PHE A 72 -4.18 7.27 -3.12
N ILE A 73 -4.18 6.82 -4.37
CA ILE A 73 -5.39 6.45 -5.10
C ILE A 73 -5.22 5.02 -5.57
N HIS A 74 -6.07 4.14 -5.06
CA HIS A 74 -5.94 2.70 -5.29
C HIS A 74 -7.29 2.00 -5.36
N ASN A 75 -7.27 0.78 -5.88
CA ASN A 75 -8.43 -0.10 -5.85
C ASN A 75 -8.57 -0.72 -4.45
N HIS A 76 -9.78 -1.18 -4.10
CA HIS A 76 -10.02 -1.96 -2.89
C HIS A 76 -9.20 -3.25 -2.81
N THR A 77 -8.73 -3.75 -3.96
CA THR A 77 -7.89 -4.94 -4.09
C THR A 77 -6.39 -4.61 -4.09
N THR A 78 -5.99 -3.51 -3.46
CA THR A 78 -4.60 -3.07 -3.42
C THR A 78 -4.31 -2.50 -2.05
N ASP A 79 -3.21 -2.95 -1.44
CA ASP A 79 -2.75 -2.42 -0.16
C ASP A 79 -2.22 -0.99 -0.38
N PRO A 80 -2.61 0.00 0.46
CA PRO A 80 -2.24 1.40 0.28
C PRO A 80 -0.74 1.66 0.38
N MET A 81 0.03 0.83 1.08
CA MET A 81 1.50 0.96 1.16
C MET A 81 2.20 0.62 -0.16
N MET A 82 1.46 0.02 -1.10
CA MET A 82 1.98 -0.51 -2.36
C MET A 82 1.78 0.45 -3.53
N VAL A 83 1.35 1.67 -3.23
CA VAL A 83 0.83 2.63 -4.21
C VAL A 83 1.66 3.89 -4.14
N THR A 84 1.97 4.47 -5.29
CA THR A 84 2.68 5.75 -5.35
C THR A 84 1.73 6.89 -4.98
N GLY A 85 2.20 7.77 -4.10
CA GLY A 85 1.44 8.94 -3.66
C GLY A 85 1.58 10.14 -4.60
N ILE A 86 0.55 10.98 -4.62
CA ILE A 86 0.54 12.29 -5.26
C ILE A 86 0.78 13.35 -4.18
N THR A 87 1.81 14.17 -4.33
CA THR A 87 2.12 15.26 -3.39
C THR A 87 1.23 16.46 -3.64
N LEU A 88 0.69 17.03 -2.57
CA LEU A 88 -0.19 18.19 -2.60
C LEU A 88 0.47 19.37 -1.89
N ALA A 89 0.58 20.49 -2.58
CA ALA A 89 1.08 21.73 -1.99
C ALA A 89 0.07 22.30 -0.98
N PRO A 90 0.55 22.87 0.14
CA PRO A 90 -0.30 23.56 1.08
C PRO A 90 -0.81 24.89 0.49
N LYS A 91 -1.94 25.40 1.00
CA LYS A 91 -2.55 26.69 0.60
C LYS A 91 -2.98 26.79 -0.87
N THR A 92 -3.05 25.67 -1.58
CA THR A 92 -3.55 25.59 -2.95
C THR A 92 -4.74 24.65 -3.04
N GLU A 93 -5.61 24.90 -4.01
CA GLU A 93 -6.61 23.91 -4.42
C GLU A 93 -6.00 22.98 -5.47
N THR A 94 -6.03 21.67 -5.21
CA THR A 94 -5.64 20.66 -6.20
C THR A 94 -6.88 19.88 -6.65
N ASN A 95 -7.14 19.86 -7.95
CA ASN A 95 -8.18 19.04 -8.55
C ASN A 95 -7.55 17.83 -9.23
N ILE A 96 -7.94 16.62 -8.82
CA ILE A 96 -7.43 15.36 -9.35
C ILE A 96 -8.55 14.69 -10.14
N ALA A 97 -8.45 14.72 -11.47
CA ALA A 97 -9.33 13.96 -12.35
C ALA A 97 -8.79 12.54 -12.54
N LEU A 98 -9.66 11.53 -12.48
CA LEU A 98 -9.29 10.13 -12.58
C LEU A 98 -9.88 9.48 -13.83
N SER A 99 -9.05 8.69 -14.52
CA SER A 99 -9.49 7.75 -15.54
C SER A 99 -9.10 6.35 -15.10
N ARG A 100 -10.06 5.41 -15.13
CA ARG A 100 -9.85 4.03 -14.68
C ARG A 100 -9.72 3.12 -15.89
N MET A 101 -8.61 2.40 -15.96
CA MET A 101 -8.36 1.38 -16.97
C MET A 101 -8.10 0.05 -16.30
N PHE A 102 -8.59 -1.02 -16.91
CA PHE A 102 -8.34 -2.39 -16.48
C PHE A 102 -7.64 -3.16 -17.58
N TYR A 103 -6.64 -3.93 -17.19
CA TYR A 103 -5.92 -4.83 -18.07
C TYR A 103 -6.22 -6.26 -17.67
N ARG A 104 -6.42 -7.12 -18.67
CA ARG A 104 -6.57 -8.56 -18.47
C ARG A 104 -5.65 -9.28 -19.44
N SER A 105 -4.60 -9.88 -18.90
CA SER A 105 -3.72 -10.76 -19.66
C SER A 105 -4.44 -12.08 -19.94
N GLN A 106 -4.23 -12.64 -21.14
CA GLN A 106 -4.72 -13.96 -21.49
C GLN A 106 -3.91 -15.03 -20.76
N PRO A 107 -4.53 -16.09 -20.21
CA PRO A 107 -3.79 -17.17 -19.56
C PRO A 107 -2.98 -17.98 -20.57
N LYS A 108 -2.30 -19.03 -20.08
CA LYS A 108 -1.58 -19.99 -20.93
C LYS A 108 -2.48 -20.48 -22.09
N PRO A 109 -1.94 -20.60 -23.31
CA PRO A 109 -0.52 -20.48 -23.68
C PRO A 109 -0.04 -19.04 -23.99
N TYR A 110 -0.92 -18.03 -23.96
CA TYR A 110 -0.60 -16.68 -24.45
C TYR A 110 0.27 -15.86 -23.48
N SER A 111 0.19 -16.14 -22.18
CA SER A 111 1.10 -15.58 -21.18
C SER A 111 1.28 -16.54 -20.00
N GLN A 112 2.16 -16.18 -19.06
CA GLN A 112 2.34 -16.89 -17.79
C GLN A 112 1.35 -16.40 -16.71
N CYS A 113 0.32 -15.65 -17.09
CA CYS A 113 -0.71 -15.21 -16.14
C CYS A 113 -1.52 -16.41 -15.65
N GLU A 114 -1.47 -16.66 -14.35
CA GLU A 114 -2.24 -17.73 -13.71
C GLU A 114 -3.68 -17.27 -13.41
N THR A 115 -4.63 -18.20 -13.48
CA THR A 115 -6.04 -17.96 -13.15
C THR A 115 -6.42 -18.53 -11.79
N GLY A 116 -7.56 -18.12 -11.24
CA GLY A 116 -8.04 -18.67 -9.96
C GLY A 116 -7.34 -18.10 -8.72
N THR A 117 -6.61 -17.00 -8.85
CA THR A 117 -5.82 -16.39 -7.77
C THR A 117 -6.62 -15.84 -6.59
N ASN A 118 -7.96 -15.94 -6.63
CA ASN A 118 -8.85 -15.57 -5.53
C ASN A 118 -9.33 -16.79 -4.73
N ASP A 119 -9.01 -18.02 -5.16
CA ASP A 119 -9.35 -19.25 -4.45
C ASP A 119 -8.13 -19.74 -3.65
N PRO A 120 -8.22 -19.81 -2.31
CA PRO A 120 -7.13 -20.30 -1.46
C PRO A 120 -6.62 -21.72 -1.81
N ASN A 121 -7.43 -22.54 -2.48
CA ASN A 121 -7.07 -23.91 -2.86
C ASN A 121 -6.40 -24.01 -4.23
N SER A 122 -6.38 -22.92 -5.02
CA SER A 122 -5.83 -22.94 -6.37
C SER A 122 -4.31 -23.13 -6.41
N PHE A 123 -3.58 -22.77 -5.34
CA PHE A 123 -2.13 -22.94 -5.26
C PHE A 123 -1.69 -23.44 -3.88
N SER A 124 -0.69 -24.32 -3.84
CA SER A 124 -0.13 -24.88 -2.61
C SER A 124 0.91 -23.97 -1.93
N SER A 125 1.36 -22.91 -2.59
CA SER A 125 2.37 -21.98 -2.08
C SER A 125 1.94 -21.33 -0.75
N GLU A 126 2.80 -21.42 0.25
CA GLU A 126 2.60 -20.78 1.56
C GLU A 126 2.47 -19.26 1.44
N LEU A 127 3.29 -18.61 0.59
CA LEU A 127 3.22 -17.17 0.35
C LEU A 127 1.92 -16.73 -0.30
N TYR A 128 1.39 -17.55 -1.22
CA TYR A 128 0.09 -17.28 -1.85
C TYR A 128 -1.03 -17.27 -0.81
N LYS A 129 -1.06 -18.30 0.04
CA LYS A 129 -2.04 -18.42 1.12
C LYS A 129 -1.90 -17.27 2.13
N LEU A 130 -0.69 -16.94 2.54
CA LEU A 130 -0.41 -15.84 3.45
C LEU A 130 -0.96 -14.50 2.92
N VAL A 131 -0.73 -14.19 1.65
CA VAL A 131 -1.25 -12.95 1.04
C VAL A 131 -2.78 -12.95 1.00
N LEU A 132 -3.40 -14.06 0.58
CA LEU A 132 -4.86 -14.15 0.50
C LEU A 132 -5.54 -14.08 1.86
N GLU A 133 -5.00 -14.73 2.88
CA GLU A 133 -5.55 -14.71 4.25
C GLU A 133 -5.55 -13.30 4.84
N ASN A 134 -4.53 -12.49 4.52
CA ASN A 134 -4.38 -11.14 5.08
C ASN A 134 -5.11 -10.07 4.26
N THR A 135 -5.31 -10.27 2.96
CA THR A 135 -5.85 -9.22 2.08
C THR A 135 -7.14 -9.58 1.36
N GLN A 136 -7.53 -10.87 1.31
CA GLN A 136 -8.66 -11.41 0.53
C GLN A 136 -8.49 -11.34 -1.00
N PHE A 137 -7.35 -10.87 -1.50
CA PHE A 137 -7.03 -10.80 -2.92
C PHE A 137 -5.55 -11.08 -3.16
N TYR A 138 -5.20 -11.57 -4.35
CA TYR A 138 -3.80 -11.81 -4.68
C TYR A 138 -3.24 -10.69 -5.55
N THR A 139 -2.03 -10.23 -5.22
CA THR A 139 -1.19 -9.46 -6.14
C THR A 139 0.21 -10.05 -6.17
N GLN A 140 0.81 -10.08 -7.36
CA GLN A 140 2.21 -10.52 -7.53
C GLN A 140 3.15 -9.66 -6.69
N THR A 141 2.89 -8.35 -6.66
CA THR A 141 3.67 -7.37 -5.90
C THR A 141 3.72 -7.72 -4.41
N LEU A 142 2.57 -7.97 -3.76
CA LEU A 142 2.54 -8.39 -2.35
C LEU A 142 3.25 -9.72 -2.13
N CYS A 143 3.08 -10.69 -3.03
CA CYS A 143 3.76 -11.98 -2.94
C CYS A 143 5.29 -11.82 -2.92
N VAL A 144 5.84 -10.95 -3.77
CA VAL A 144 7.27 -10.62 -3.82
C VAL A 144 7.70 -9.91 -2.54
N TYR A 145 6.96 -8.91 -2.05
CA TYR A 145 7.32 -8.23 -0.80
C TYR A 145 7.25 -9.13 0.42
N GLN A 146 6.26 -10.00 0.54
CA GLN A 146 6.20 -10.96 1.65
C GLN A 146 7.32 -12.00 1.56
N CYS A 147 7.71 -12.41 0.35
CA CYS A 147 8.90 -13.24 0.16
C CYS A 147 10.17 -12.54 0.68
N PHE A 148 10.34 -11.25 0.37
CA PHE A 148 11.48 -10.46 0.85
C PHE A 148 11.44 -10.33 2.37
N GLN A 149 10.27 -10.05 2.92
CA GLN A 149 10.05 -9.93 4.34
C GLN A 149 10.44 -11.20 5.08
N ARG A 150 10.08 -12.37 4.53
CA ARG A 150 10.48 -13.67 5.05
C ARG A 150 12.00 -13.84 5.10
N GLU A 151 12.71 -13.44 4.04
CA GLU A 151 14.17 -13.50 4.02
C GLU A 151 14.80 -12.54 5.03
N VAL A 152 14.28 -11.31 5.18
CA VAL A 152 14.76 -10.38 6.20
C VAL A 152 14.50 -10.92 7.61
N ILE A 153 13.31 -11.47 7.88
CA ILE A 153 12.98 -12.06 9.19
C ILE A 153 13.90 -13.23 9.49
N LYS A 154 14.14 -14.12 8.51
CA LYS A 154 15.00 -15.29 8.69
C LYS A 154 16.46 -14.92 8.97
N ASN A 155 17.00 -13.90 8.30
CA ASN A 155 18.41 -13.53 8.41
C ASN A 155 18.68 -12.48 9.51
N CYS A 156 17.73 -11.58 9.76
CA CYS A 156 17.91 -10.40 10.60
C CYS A 156 17.02 -10.37 11.84
N ASN A 157 16.08 -11.33 11.97
CA ASN A 157 15.14 -11.45 13.09
C ASN A 157 14.30 -10.18 13.32
N CYS A 158 13.94 -9.49 12.24
CA CYS A 158 13.09 -8.30 12.24
C CYS A 158 12.41 -8.11 10.88
N SER A 159 11.39 -7.24 10.82
CA SER A 159 10.65 -6.88 9.61
C SER A 159 10.99 -5.47 9.11
N VAL A 160 10.97 -5.32 7.78
CA VAL A 160 11.10 -4.03 7.10
C VAL A 160 9.79 -3.26 7.27
N THR A 161 9.87 -2.06 7.84
CA THR A 161 8.67 -1.28 8.17
C THR A 161 7.97 -0.72 6.93
N THR A 162 8.70 -0.44 5.85
CA THR A 162 8.16 0.19 4.62
C THR A 162 7.24 -0.71 3.80
N PHE A 163 7.10 -1.98 4.16
CA PHE A 163 6.19 -2.94 3.52
C PHE A 163 5.21 -3.50 4.55
N PRO A 164 4.01 -3.92 4.13
CA PRO A 164 3.12 -4.67 5.01
C PRO A 164 3.83 -5.90 5.59
N ASP A 165 3.65 -6.18 6.88
CA ASP A 165 4.23 -7.34 7.55
C ASP A 165 3.13 -8.31 7.98
N PHE A 166 2.96 -9.40 7.23
CA PHE A 166 1.98 -10.44 7.53
C PHE A 166 2.50 -11.52 8.49
N TYR A 167 3.77 -11.43 8.90
CA TYR A 167 4.40 -12.35 9.84
C TYR A 167 4.35 -11.85 11.29
N GLN A 168 3.89 -10.62 11.51
CA GLN A 168 3.82 -9.97 12.83
C GLN A 168 5.19 -9.93 13.54
N ALA A 169 6.26 -9.75 12.77
CA ALA A 169 7.61 -9.65 13.31
C ALA A 169 7.85 -8.25 13.88
N LYS A 170 8.89 -8.14 14.73
CA LYS A 170 9.28 -6.85 15.28
C LYS A 170 9.98 -6.02 14.20
N ALA A 171 9.65 -4.74 14.11
CA ALA A 171 10.31 -3.81 13.23
C ALA A 171 11.84 -3.79 13.45
N CYS A 172 12.61 -3.70 12.36
CA CYS A 172 14.04 -3.45 12.43
C CYS A 172 14.29 -2.02 12.96
N THR A 173 14.99 -1.89 14.10
CA THR A 173 15.27 -0.58 14.73
C THR A 173 16.74 -0.36 15.03
N GLY A 174 17.55 -1.43 15.16
CA GLY A 174 18.97 -1.35 15.47
C GLY A 174 19.87 -1.14 14.25
N THR A 175 21.06 -0.57 14.47
CA THR A 175 22.08 -0.40 13.42
C THR A 175 22.49 -1.73 12.81
N ASN A 176 22.72 -2.77 13.63
CA ASN A 176 23.08 -4.11 13.14
C ASN A 176 21.96 -4.74 12.29
N GLN A 177 20.70 -4.53 12.68
CA GLN A 177 19.54 -4.97 11.90
C GLN A 177 19.47 -4.23 10.56
N SER A 178 19.75 -2.93 10.56
CA SER A 178 19.79 -2.12 9.34
C SER A 178 20.89 -2.60 8.38
N ILE A 179 22.09 -2.90 8.89
CA ILE A 179 23.19 -3.46 8.09
C ILE A 179 22.80 -4.84 7.54
N CYS A 180 22.21 -5.70 8.37
CA CYS A 180 21.73 -7.01 7.92
C CYS A 180 20.69 -6.89 6.80
N MET A 181 19.68 -6.02 6.97
CA MET A 181 18.66 -5.75 5.96
C MET A 181 19.27 -5.25 4.65
N GLN A 182 20.27 -4.36 4.70
CA GLN A 182 21.00 -3.90 3.51
C GLN A 182 21.73 -5.06 2.81
N ASN A 183 22.32 -5.99 3.55
CA ASN A 183 22.95 -7.17 2.96
C ASN A 183 21.92 -8.08 2.26
N VAL A 184 20.77 -8.34 2.88
CA VAL A 184 19.66 -9.10 2.27
C VAL A 184 19.14 -8.40 1.02
N PHE A 185 18.99 -7.08 1.07
CA PHE A 185 18.58 -6.28 -0.07
C PHE A 185 19.57 -6.35 -1.24
N ASN A 186 20.87 -6.28 -0.96
CA ASN A 186 21.91 -6.42 -1.98
C ASN A 186 21.92 -7.83 -2.60
N MET A 187 21.69 -8.88 -1.79
CA MET A 187 21.51 -10.24 -2.30
C MET A 187 20.29 -10.33 -3.23
N ALA A 188 19.15 -9.77 -2.83
CA ALA A 188 17.93 -9.76 -3.63
C ALA A 188 18.09 -8.97 -4.95
N LYS A 189 18.84 -7.86 -4.94
CA LYS A 189 19.16 -7.08 -6.15
C LYS A 189 19.97 -7.86 -7.19
N ASN A 190 20.79 -8.80 -6.74
CA ASN A 190 21.58 -9.66 -7.63
C ASN A 190 20.78 -10.83 -8.21
N THR A 191 19.47 -10.85 -7.99
CA THR A 191 18.52 -11.83 -8.55
C THR A 191 17.40 -11.10 -9.28
N ASP A 192 16.56 -11.83 -10.02
CA ASP A 192 15.39 -11.26 -10.71
C ASP A 192 14.26 -10.82 -9.77
N PHE A 193 14.50 -10.76 -8.47
CA PHE A 193 13.51 -10.50 -7.43
C PHE A 193 12.70 -9.22 -7.64
N PHE A 194 13.38 -8.12 -7.99
CA PHE A 194 12.74 -6.82 -8.22
C PHE A 194 12.41 -6.55 -9.70
N ASN A 195 13.03 -7.29 -10.62
CA ASN A 195 12.72 -7.23 -12.05
C ASN A 195 11.40 -7.93 -12.38
N ALA A 196 11.09 -9.03 -11.69
CA ALA A 196 9.86 -9.81 -11.88
C ALA A 196 8.57 -9.07 -11.49
N SER A 197 8.68 -7.97 -10.75
CA SER A 197 7.56 -7.19 -10.21
C SER A 197 7.42 -5.78 -10.83
N GLY A 198 8.31 -5.39 -11.75
CA GLY A 198 8.32 -4.04 -12.33
C GLY A 198 8.63 -2.94 -11.30
N MET A 199 9.28 -3.28 -10.18
CA MET A 199 9.56 -2.36 -9.08
C MET A 199 10.79 -1.49 -9.40
N SER A 200 10.61 -0.18 -9.50
CA SER A 200 11.72 0.78 -9.42
C SER A 200 11.81 1.31 -7.99
N PHE A 201 12.91 1.02 -7.29
CA PHE A 201 13.27 1.75 -6.08
C PHE A 201 13.97 3.03 -6.52
N GLY A 202 13.20 4.11 -6.63
CA GLY A 202 13.76 5.45 -6.69
C GLY A 202 14.53 5.71 -5.39
N VAL A 203 15.84 5.94 -5.53
CA VAL A 203 16.64 6.60 -4.49
C VAL A 203 16.33 8.08 -4.56
#